data_AF-A0A6G3XDP8-F1
#
_entry.id   AF-A0A6G3XDP8-F1
#
_cell.length_a   1.000
_cell.length_b   1.000
_cell.length_c   1.000
_cell.angle_alpha   90.00
_cell.angle_beta   90.00
_cell.angle_gamma   90.00
#
_symmetry.space_group_name_H-M   'P 1'
#
loop_
_entity.id
_entity.type
_entity.pdbx_description
1 polymer ?
#
loop_
_entity_poly.entity_id
_entity_poly.type
_entity_poly.pdbx_seq_one_letter_code
_entity_poly.pdbx_strand_id
1 'polypeptide(L)'
;MHHHGYAWLGEKRTFDKESVRRPPGQAPTATSEQDVHERYREAVAVFPGSDVPPIQTAHWLMKPASMIRGTWEEPEEAGAWLGRQLAEFAPRFASAQDREATRMVLLVRAAVERLAWGGDMSLGHYLGGTVFHSVALVTCSPNRSAPGLPCPERRTGS
;
A
#
# COMPACT_ATOMS: atom_id res chain seq x y z
N MET A 1 10.76 -6.10 13.61
CA MET A 1 9.91 -5.16 12.83
C MET A 1 9.34 -5.99 11.69
N HIS A 2 8.04 -5.92 11.37
CA HIS A 2 7.52 -6.69 10.23
C HIS A 2 7.46 -5.84 8.96
N HIS A 3 7.58 -6.52 7.83
CA HIS A 3 7.35 -6.00 6.49
C HIS A 3 6.09 -6.67 5.93
N HIS A 4 5.05 -5.89 5.65
CA HIS A 4 3.80 -6.41 5.10
C HIS A 4 3.67 -6.08 3.61
N GLY A 5 3.34 -7.09 2.81
CA GLY A 5 3.12 -6.97 1.38
C GLY A 5 1.67 -6.70 1.05
N TYR A 6 1.43 -5.74 0.16
CA TYR A 6 0.11 -5.42 -0.39
C TYR A 6 0.22 -5.38 -1.91
N ALA A 7 -0.80 -5.89 -2.58
CA ALA A 7 -0.87 -5.87 -4.04
C ALA A 7 -2.30 -5.57 -4.48
N TRP A 8 -2.42 -4.75 -5.52
CA TRP A 8 -3.69 -4.37 -6.12
C TRP A 8 -3.56 -4.36 -7.65
N LEU A 9 -4.58 -4.87 -8.32
CA LEU A 9 -4.70 -4.87 -9.78
C LEU A 9 -6.09 -4.42 -10.15
N GLY A 10 -6.20 -3.37 -10.96
CA GLY A 10 -7.50 -2.90 -11.41
C GLY A 10 -7.42 -1.71 -12.35
N GLU A 11 -8.58 -1.16 -12.68
CA GLU A 11 -8.67 -0.01 -13.57
C GLU A 11 -8.07 1.25 -12.94
N LYS A 12 -7.21 1.96 -13.69
CA LYS A 12 -6.58 3.20 -13.24
C LYS A 12 -7.59 4.24 -12.77
N ARG A 13 -8.77 4.31 -13.41
CA ARG A 13 -9.87 5.20 -12.99
C ARG A 13 -10.35 4.93 -11.56
N THR A 14 -10.26 3.69 -11.08
CA THR A 14 -10.62 3.33 -9.69
C THR A 14 -9.53 3.77 -8.74
N PHE A 15 -8.25 3.56 -9.11
CA PHE A 15 -7.11 4.08 -8.37
C PHE A 15 -7.12 5.63 -8.29
N ASP A 16 -7.64 6.32 -9.29
CA ASP A 16 -7.73 7.78 -9.31
C ASP A 16 -8.86 8.36 -8.45
N LYS A 17 -9.76 7.53 -7.91
CA LYS A 17 -10.77 7.96 -6.94
C LYS A 17 -10.10 8.20 -5.59
N GLU A 18 -9.65 9.43 -5.36
CA GLU A 18 -8.96 9.77 -4.12
C GLU A 18 -9.81 9.60 -2.85
N SER A 19 -11.13 9.79 -2.94
CA SER A 19 -12.03 9.74 -1.79
C SER A 19 -11.93 8.42 -1.02
N VAL A 20 -11.79 7.29 -1.73
CA VAL A 20 -11.70 5.94 -1.11
C VAL A 20 -10.28 5.58 -0.66
N ARG A 21 -9.30 6.46 -0.92
CA ARG A 21 -7.86 6.27 -0.64
C ARG A 21 -7.35 7.15 0.49
N ARG A 22 -8.16 8.08 0.98
CA ARG A 22 -7.85 8.96 2.11
C ARG A 22 -8.49 8.38 3.38
N PRO A 23 -7.73 8.23 4.48
CA PRO A 23 -8.34 7.91 5.75
C PRO A 23 -9.29 9.04 6.19
N PRO A 24 -10.25 8.74 7.07
CA PRO A 24 -11.03 9.79 7.71
C PRO A 24 -10.09 10.77 8.41
N GLY A 25 -10.33 12.07 8.21
CA GLY A 25 -9.61 13.13 8.90
C GLY A 25 -10.05 13.28 10.35
N GLN A 26 -9.89 14.49 10.89
CA GLN A 26 -10.44 14.82 12.21
C GLN A 26 -11.98 14.68 12.20
N ALA A 27 -12.53 14.10 13.27
CA ALA A 27 -13.97 14.01 13.43
C ALA A 27 -14.60 15.43 13.44
N PRO A 28 -15.71 15.64 12.72
CA PRO A 28 -16.39 16.93 12.68
C PRO A 28 -16.91 17.30 14.08
N THR A 29 -16.90 18.60 14.38
CA THR A 29 -17.53 19.15 15.58
C THR A 29 -19.03 19.33 15.36
N ALA A 30 -19.80 19.57 16.43
CA ALA A 30 -21.25 19.81 16.33
C ALA A 30 -21.63 21.04 15.48
N THR A 31 -20.70 21.95 15.23
CA THR A 31 -20.89 23.18 14.43
C THR A 31 -20.33 23.05 13.01
N SER A 32 -19.87 21.86 12.62
CA SER A 32 -19.35 21.65 11.27
C SER A 32 -20.50 21.63 10.25
N GLU A 33 -20.21 22.07 9.04
CA GLU A 33 -21.16 22.02 7.92
C GLU A 33 -21.57 20.57 7.62
N GLN A 34 -22.80 20.37 7.16
CA GLN A 34 -23.36 19.03 6.92
C GLN A 34 -22.53 18.20 5.92
N ASP A 35 -21.96 18.84 4.90
CA ASP A 35 -21.13 18.17 3.90
C ASP A 35 -19.85 17.57 4.51
N VAL A 36 -19.29 18.21 5.55
CA VAL A 36 -18.14 17.68 6.30
C VAL A 36 -18.53 16.42 7.07
N HIS A 37 -19.72 16.41 7.69
CA HIS A 37 -20.23 15.22 8.37
C HIS A 37 -20.45 14.04 7.41
N GLU A 38 -20.98 14.31 6.22
CA GLU A 38 -21.22 13.29 5.20
C GLU A 38 -19.92 12.70 4.66
N ARG A 39 -18.97 13.55 4.27
CA ARG A 39 -17.64 13.12 3.80
C ARG A 39 -16.88 12.33 4.85
N TYR A 40 -16.94 12.76 6.11
CA TYR A 40 -16.33 12.03 7.22
C TYR A 40 -16.96 10.64 7.38
N ARG A 41 -18.30 10.56 7.38
CA ARG A 41 -19.03 9.29 7.51
C ARG A 41 -18.70 8.33 6.37
N GLU A 42 -18.65 8.84 5.14
CA GLU A 42 -18.25 8.06 3.97
C GLU A 42 -16.82 7.53 4.11
N ALA A 43 -15.86 8.38 4.48
CA ALA A 43 -14.47 7.97 4.67
C ALA A 43 -14.33 6.91 5.76
N VAL A 44 -15.01 7.06 6.90
CA VAL A 44 -15.02 6.05 7.98
C VAL A 44 -15.59 4.72 7.50
N ALA A 45 -16.65 4.73 6.69
CA ALA A 45 -17.28 3.51 6.21
C ALA A 45 -16.49 2.81 5.10
N VAL A 46 -15.92 3.58 4.17
CA VAL A 46 -15.33 3.05 2.94
C VAL A 46 -13.84 2.80 3.07
N PHE A 47 -13.09 3.70 3.70
CA PHE A 47 -11.63 3.62 3.70
C PHE A 47 -11.12 2.30 4.32
N PRO A 48 -11.60 1.81 5.49
CA PRO A 48 -11.05 0.59 6.08
C PRO A 48 -11.22 -0.65 5.18
N GLY A 49 -12.32 -0.73 4.41
CA GLY A 49 -12.63 -1.87 3.54
C GLY A 49 -12.13 -1.74 2.10
N SER A 50 -11.71 -0.55 1.67
CA SER A 50 -11.18 -0.31 0.33
C SER A 50 -9.82 -1.00 0.15
N ASP A 51 -9.73 -1.87 -0.87
CA ASP A 51 -8.50 -2.52 -1.33
C ASP A 51 -7.65 -1.64 -2.25
N VAL A 52 -8.16 -0.46 -2.62
CA VAL A 52 -7.45 0.51 -3.46
C VAL A 52 -6.28 1.08 -2.65
N PRO A 53 -5.05 1.11 -3.21
CA PRO A 53 -3.89 1.60 -2.50
C PRO A 53 -4.11 2.99 -1.92
N PRO A 54 -3.78 3.25 -0.64
CA PRO A 54 -4.01 4.54 0.00
C PRO A 54 -3.15 5.64 -0.61
N ILE A 55 -3.46 6.91 -0.29
CA ILE A 55 -2.66 8.06 -0.72
C ILE A 55 -1.26 8.04 -0.09
N GLN A 56 -1.16 7.74 1.20
CA GLN A 56 0.11 7.53 1.90
C GLN A 56 0.32 6.05 2.13
N THR A 57 1.49 5.53 1.74
CA THR A 57 1.81 4.09 1.80
C THR A 57 1.63 3.50 3.20
N ALA A 58 2.04 4.21 4.26
CA ALA A 58 1.90 3.77 5.64
C ALA A 58 0.44 3.52 6.07
N HIS A 59 -0.55 4.16 5.42
CA HIS A 59 -1.97 3.93 5.74
C HIS A 59 -2.49 2.55 5.32
N TRP A 60 -1.68 1.73 4.66
CA TRP A 60 -1.96 0.30 4.59
C TRP A 60 -2.06 -0.33 5.98
N LEU A 61 -1.32 0.18 6.97
CA LEU A 61 -1.38 -0.30 8.36
C LEU A 61 -2.73 0.01 9.06
N MET A 62 -3.57 0.87 8.47
CA MET A 62 -4.93 1.12 8.96
C MET A 62 -5.95 0.12 8.39
N LYS A 63 -5.53 -0.71 7.42
CA LYS A 63 -6.39 -1.71 6.80
C LYS A 63 -6.39 -3.01 7.61
N PRO A 64 -7.44 -3.85 7.50
CA PRO A 64 -7.47 -5.15 8.14
C PRO A 64 -6.30 -6.04 7.72
N ALA A 65 -5.82 -6.87 8.65
CA ALA A 65 -4.75 -7.84 8.38
C ALA A 65 -5.10 -8.81 7.23
N SER A 66 -6.38 -9.04 6.95
CA SER A 66 -6.84 -9.87 5.83
C SER A 66 -6.45 -9.33 4.44
N MET A 67 -6.02 -8.06 4.33
CA MET A 67 -5.50 -7.48 3.09
C MET A 67 -4.00 -7.73 2.87
N ILE A 68 -3.30 -8.24 3.89
CA ILE A 68 -1.88 -8.54 3.81
C ILE A 68 -1.68 -9.78 2.92
N ARG A 69 -0.79 -9.66 1.92
CA ARG A 69 -0.43 -10.74 0.99
C ARG A 69 0.74 -11.59 1.48
N GLY A 70 1.49 -11.07 2.45
CA GLY A 70 2.58 -11.76 3.12
C GLY A 70 3.19 -10.86 4.18
N THR A 71 3.80 -11.49 5.18
CA THR A 71 4.49 -10.84 6.28
C THR A 71 5.86 -11.47 6.42
N TRP A 72 6.88 -10.63 6.57
CA TRP A 72 8.27 -11.05 6.71
C TRP A 72 8.95 -10.28 7.84
N GLU A 73 9.91 -10.92 8.49
CA GLU A 73 10.78 -10.29 9.48
C GLU A 73 12.04 -9.71 8.82
N GLU A 74 12.54 -10.38 7.78
CA GLU A 74 13.75 -9.98 7.07
C GLU A 74 13.43 -9.17 5.80
N PRO A 75 14.09 -8.01 5.59
CA PRO A 75 13.94 -7.19 4.38
C PRO A 75 14.16 -7.97 3.07
N GLU A 76 15.09 -8.91 3.07
CA GLU A 76 15.47 -9.74 1.92
C GLU A 76 14.33 -10.66 1.49
N GLU A 77 13.58 -11.24 2.44
CA GLU A 77 12.44 -12.10 2.15
C GLU A 77 11.28 -11.30 1.54
N ALA A 78 11.03 -10.11 2.09
CA ALA A 78 10.07 -9.16 1.53
C ALA A 78 10.49 -8.70 0.12
N GLY A 79 11.78 -8.43 -0.08
CA GLY A 79 12.35 -8.11 -1.40
C GLY A 79 12.22 -9.26 -2.40
N ALA A 80 12.43 -10.50 -1.96
CA ALA A 80 12.23 -11.68 -2.81
C ALA A 80 10.76 -11.84 -3.22
N TRP A 81 9.81 -11.53 -2.33
CA TRP A 81 8.39 -11.48 -2.69
C TRP A 81 8.10 -10.38 -3.72
N LEU A 82 8.64 -9.18 -3.54
CA LEU A 82 8.52 -8.11 -4.53
C LEU A 82 9.06 -8.54 -5.91
N GLY A 83 10.22 -9.21 -5.93
CA GLY A 83 10.79 -9.75 -7.17
C GLY A 83 9.85 -10.71 -7.89
N ARG A 84 9.15 -11.60 -7.15
CA ARG A 84 8.14 -12.49 -7.74
C ARG A 84 6.96 -11.72 -8.32
N GLN A 85 6.45 -10.71 -7.61
CA GLN A 85 5.36 -9.86 -8.11
C GLN A 85 5.77 -9.11 -9.40
N LEU A 86 6.98 -8.57 -9.46
CA LEU A 86 7.47 -7.89 -10.66
C LEU A 86 7.63 -8.86 -11.83
N ALA A 87 8.24 -10.03 -11.60
CA ALA A 87 8.46 -11.03 -12.64
C ALA A 87 7.14 -11.60 -13.21
N GLU A 88 6.13 -11.82 -12.36
CA GLU A 88 4.82 -12.33 -12.77
C GLU A 88 4.10 -11.40 -13.77
N PHE A 89 4.19 -10.08 -13.55
CA PHE A 89 3.52 -9.09 -14.38
C PHE A 89 4.40 -8.47 -15.47
N ALA A 90 5.73 -8.68 -15.42
CA ALA A 90 6.71 -8.11 -16.33
C ALA A 90 6.33 -8.19 -17.82
N PRO A 91 5.87 -9.34 -18.37
CA PRO A 91 5.49 -9.42 -19.78
C PRO A 91 4.34 -8.49 -20.19
N ARG A 92 3.54 -8.04 -19.21
CA ARG A 92 2.32 -7.24 -19.39
C ARG A 92 2.52 -5.75 -19.14
N PHE A 93 3.65 -5.33 -18.56
CA PHE A 93 3.91 -3.91 -18.32
C PHE A 93 3.88 -3.12 -19.61
N ALA A 94 3.24 -1.96 -19.64
CA ALA A 94 3.15 -1.13 -20.85
C ALA A 94 4.52 -0.56 -21.25
N SER A 95 5.33 -0.17 -20.28
CA SER A 95 6.69 0.35 -20.50
C SER A 95 7.69 -0.77 -20.76
N ALA A 96 8.39 -0.72 -21.90
CA ALA A 96 9.47 -1.66 -22.21
C ALA A 96 10.60 -1.61 -21.16
N GLN A 97 10.92 -0.40 -20.67
CA GLN A 97 11.93 -0.21 -19.64
C GLN A 97 11.56 -0.95 -18.34
N ASP A 98 10.29 -0.93 -17.96
CA ASP A 98 9.82 -1.65 -16.75
C ASP A 98 9.89 -3.17 -16.92
N ARG A 99 9.96 -3.69 -18.16
CA ARG A 99 10.17 -5.12 -18.44
C ARG A 99 11.63 -5.56 -18.34
N GLU A 100 12.57 -4.62 -18.23
CA GLU A 100 13.99 -4.95 -18.17
C GLU A 100 14.35 -5.65 -16.85
N ALA A 101 14.91 -6.85 -16.95
CA ALA A 101 15.31 -7.64 -15.78
C ALA A 101 16.29 -6.89 -14.87
N THR A 102 17.27 -6.18 -15.45
CA THR A 102 18.24 -5.37 -14.71
C THR A 102 17.55 -4.31 -13.85
N ARG A 103 16.52 -3.65 -14.39
CA ARG A 103 15.75 -2.65 -13.65
C ARG A 103 15.00 -3.28 -12.48
N MET A 104 14.39 -4.45 -12.67
CA MET A 104 13.71 -5.16 -11.58
C MET A 104 14.67 -5.55 -10.45
N VAL A 105 15.86 -6.04 -10.78
CA VAL A 105 16.90 -6.35 -9.79
C VAL A 105 17.27 -5.11 -8.99
N LEU A 106 17.45 -3.97 -9.65
CA LEU A 106 17.75 -2.70 -8.97
C LEU A 106 16.59 -2.23 -8.07
N LEU A 107 15.34 -2.38 -8.51
CA LEU A 107 14.16 -2.06 -7.70
C LEU A 107 14.06 -2.94 -6.45
N VAL A 108 14.28 -4.25 -6.59
CA VAL A 108 14.29 -5.18 -5.46
C VAL A 108 15.38 -4.81 -4.46
N ARG A 109 16.60 -4.56 -4.95
CA ARG A 109 17.71 -4.13 -4.08
C ARG A 109 17.39 -2.84 -3.35
N ALA A 110 16.86 -1.83 -4.04
CA ALA A 110 16.47 -0.56 -3.42
C ALA A 110 15.34 -0.72 -2.40
N ALA A 111 14.43 -1.68 -2.61
CA ALA A 111 13.39 -2.01 -1.65
C ALA A 111 14.00 -2.62 -0.38
N VAL A 112 14.87 -3.63 -0.50
CA VAL A 112 15.58 -4.25 0.65
C VAL A 112 16.32 -3.20 1.45
N GLU A 113 17.13 -2.36 0.80
CA GLU A 113 17.87 -1.28 1.45
C GLU A 113 16.94 -0.31 2.18
N ARG A 114 15.79 0.04 1.59
CA ARG A 114 14.80 0.94 2.22
C ARG A 114 14.11 0.30 3.43
N LEU A 115 13.74 -0.97 3.33
CA LEU A 115 13.06 -1.71 4.38
C LEU A 115 13.98 -1.91 5.60
N ALA A 116 15.28 -2.12 5.38
CA ALA A 116 16.28 -2.33 6.43
C ALA A 116 16.39 -1.15 7.42
N TRP A 117 16.07 0.08 7.01
CA TRP A 117 16.01 1.25 7.91
C TRP A 117 14.58 1.67 8.29
N GLY A 118 13.60 0.82 8.04
CA GLY A 118 12.21 1.04 8.43
C GLY A 118 11.40 1.91 7.46
N GLY A 119 11.86 2.10 6.22
CA GLY A 119 11.09 2.81 5.19
C GLY A 119 10.09 1.91 4.44
N ASP A 120 9.08 2.53 3.83
CA ASP A 120 8.09 1.85 3.00
C ASP A 120 8.43 1.90 1.51
N MET A 121 8.03 0.91 0.73
CA MET A 121 8.13 0.91 -0.73
C MET A 121 6.73 0.84 -1.35
N SER A 122 6.49 1.61 -2.41
CA SER A 122 5.30 1.53 -3.24
C SER A 122 5.69 1.68 -4.70
N LEU A 123 5.26 0.74 -5.53
CA LEU A 123 5.48 0.72 -6.97
C LEU A 123 4.14 0.64 -7.69
N GLY A 124 4.11 1.23 -8.88
CA GLY A 124 2.93 1.28 -9.73
C GLY A 124 3.34 1.13 -11.19
N HIS A 125 2.74 0.17 -11.88
CA HIS A 125 3.00 -0.12 -13.29
C HIS A 125 1.68 -0.16 -14.05
N TYR A 126 1.63 0.55 -15.18
CA TYR A 126 0.57 0.33 -16.14
C TYR A 126 0.76 -1.02 -16.82
N LEU A 127 -0.31 -1.80 -16.89
CA LEU A 127 -0.41 -2.90 -17.85
C LEU A 127 -1.02 -2.38 -19.15
N GLY A 128 -1.10 -3.22 -20.18
CA GLY A 128 -1.79 -2.85 -21.42
C GLY A 128 -3.19 -2.26 -21.18
N GLY A 129 -3.52 -1.17 -21.88
CA GLY A 129 -4.79 -0.47 -21.72
C GLY A 129 -4.82 0.45 -20.49
N THR A 130 -5.89 0.37 -19.71
CA THR A 130 -6.15 1.21 -18.52
C THR A 130 -5.92 0.49 -17.19
N VAL A 131 -5.38 -0.73 -17.24
CA VAL A 131 -5.13 -1.53 -16.03
C VAL A 131 -3.84 -1.08 -15.35
N PHE A 132 -3.88 -1.00 -14.02
CA PHE A 132 -2.78 -0.57 -13.18
C PHE A 132 -2.49 -1.63 -12.11
N HIS A 133 -1.23 -2.02 -12.02
CA HIS A 133 -0.70 -2.93 -11.02
C HIS A 133 0.06 -2.12 -9.97
N SER A 134 -0.33 -2.24 -8.70
CA SER A 134 0.35 -1.59 -7.57
C SER A 134 0.82 -2.64 -6.58
N VAL A 135 2.07 -2.51 -6.12
CA VAL A 135 2.67 -3.37 -5.10
C VAL A 135 3.31 -2.48 -4.04
N ALA A 136 3.07 -2.78 -2.77
CA ALA A 136 3.68 -2.06 -1.66
C ALA A 136 4.26 -3.02 -0.62
N LEU A 137 5.35 -2.59 0.01
CA LEU A 137 5.95 -3.21 1.19
C LEU A 137 5.98 -2.16 2.29
N VAL A 138 5.40 -2.47 3.44
CA VAL A 138 5.16 -1.49 4.51
C VAL A 138 5.77 -1.99 5.81
N THR A 139 6.60 -1.18 6.45
CA THR A 139 7.21 -1.48 7.75
C THR A 139 6.22 -1.14 8.86
N CYS A 140 5.87 -2.10 9.70
CA CYS A 140 4.71 -1.93 10.57
C CYS A 140 4.97 -1.22 11.89
N SER A 141 6.17 -1.31 12.47
CA SER A 141 6.39 -0.77 13.82
C SER A 141 7.85 -0.70 14.30
N PRO A 142 8.26 0.49 14.82
CA PRO A 142 7.63 1.76 14.48
C PRO A 142 7.76 1.98 12.98
N ASN A 143 6.66 2.25 12.27
CA ASN A 143 6.77 2.74 10.89
C ASN A 143 7.51 4.08 10.93
N ARG A 144 8.52 4.28 10.07
CA ARG A 144 9.34 5.49 10.14
C ARG A 144 8.57 6.77 9.80
N SER A 145 7.59 6.69 8.92
CA SER A 145 6.79 7.86 8.47
C SER A 145 5.54 8.10 9.32
N ALA A 146 5.01 7.06 9.97
CA ALA A 146 3.84 7.11 10.83
C ALA A 146 4.03 6.26 12.09
N PRO A 147 4.90 6.66 13.04
CA PRO A 147 5.27 5.83 14.20
C PRO A 147 4.10 5.43 15.13
N GLY A 148 3.00 6.19 15.08
CA GLY A 148 1.79 5.93 15.86
C GLY A 148 0.85 4.88 15.29
N LEU A 149 1.05 4.42 14.05
CA LEU A 149 0.22 3.35 13.48
C LEU A 149 0.64 1.99 14.03
N PRO A 150 -0.31 1.18 14.53
CA PRO A 150 -0.01 -0.16 15.01
C PRO A 150 0.23 -1.12 13.85
N CYS A 151 0.82 -2.28 14.17
CA CYS A 151 0.87 -3.40 13.26
C CYS A 151 -0.53 -4.03 13.12
N PRO A 152 -1.07 -4.23 11.89
CA PRO A 152 -2.38 -4.85 11.69
C PRO A 152 -2.49 -6.28 12.22
N GLU A 153 -1.38 -7.02 12.24
CA GLU A 153 -1.35 -8.40 12.75
C GLU A 153 -1.20 -8.49 14.27
N ARG A 154 -0.83 -7.40 14.95
CA ARG A 154 -0.90 -7.38 16.41
C ARG A 154 -2.38 -7.36 16.77
N ARG A 155 -2.93 -8.53 17.12
CA ARG A 155 -4.27 -8.66 17.71
C ARG A 155 -4.42 -7.58 18.78
N THR A 156 -5.27 -6.59 18.54
CA THR A 156 -5.87 -5.84 19.64
C THR A 156 -6.58 -6.89 20.48
N GLY A 157 -6.09 -7.10 21.71
CA GLY A 157 -6.64 -8.09 22.62
C GLY A 157 -8.16 -7.93 22.74
N SER A 158 -8.83 -9.08 22.80
CA SER A 158 -10.23 -9.24 23.21
C SER A 158 -10.51 -8.56 24.55
#